data_AF-M0LWZ4-F1
#
_entry.id   AF-M0LWZ4-F1
#
_cell.length_a   1.000
_cell.length_b   1.000
_cell.length_c   1.000
_cell.angle_alpha   90.00
_cell.angle_beta   90.00
_cell.angle_gamma   90.00
#
_symmetry.space_group_name_H-M   'P 1'
#
loop_
_entity.id
_entity.type
_entity.pdbx_description
1 polymer ?
#
loop_
_entity_poly.entity_id
_entity_poly.type
_entity_poly.pdbx_seq_one_letter_code
_entity_poly.pdbx_strand_id
1 'polypeptide(L)'
;MDEEVTSFRTKRGRCVLDNEAGELRLTSSWRGQFRRYYEGNTLVFVGMVLVLGYLPVVLISLERRTLLVGLGLLLVLLVGGRLSNYVRGFTSAHRIPLDSVVAIEPIEGSPVTRPRFVVSYSEAGTVKRRYVMLPSRYLSYTGEEFGEAKSLFRGHDLPVEPS
;
A
#
# COMPACT_ATOMS: atom_id res chain seq x y z
N MET A 1 -0.87 -19.45 27.25
CA MET A 1 -1.14 -19.75 25.84
C MET A 1 -0.97 -18.43 25.14
N ASP A 2 0.21 -18.24 24.55
CA ASP A 2 0.65 -16.95 24.04
C ASP A 2 -0.11 -16.62 22.75
N GLU A 3 -0.74 -15.44 22.74
CA GLU A 3 -1.37 -14.82 21.57
C GLU A 3 -0.30 -14.61 20.47
N GLU A 4 -0.14 -15.52 19.51
CA GLU A 4 0.73 -15.29 18.35
C GLU A 4 0.08 -14.34 17.33
N VAL A 5 -0.21 -13.12 17.79
CA VAL A 5 -0.59 -12.00 16.93
C VAL A 5 0.69 -11.46 16.31
N THR A 6 0.99 -11.91 15.10
CA THR A 6 2.13 -11.39 14.35
C THR A 6 1.70 -10.19 13.50
N SER A 7 2.53 -9.15 13.45
CA SER A 7 2.20 -7.96 12.66
C SER A 7 3.42 -7.35 12.03
N PHE A 8 3.26 -6.86 10.80
CA PHE A 8 4.29 -6.12 10.10
C PHE A 8 3.79 -4.75 9.65
N ARG A 9 4.73 -3.85 9.38
CA ARG A 9 4.44 -2.46 9.04
C ARG A 9 4.00 -2.32 7.59
N THR A 10 3.02 -1.46 7.34
CA THR A 10 2.57 -1.10 5.99
C THR A 10 2.73 0.40 5.76
N LYS A 11 2.62 0.84 4.51
CA LYS A 11 2.68 2.25 4.08
C LYS A 11 1.83 3.17 4.97
N ARG A 12 0.66 2.72 5.41
CA ARG A 12 -0.31 3.54 6.18
C ARG A 12 -0.60 3.03 7.58
N GLY A 13 -0.10 1.87 7.99
CA GLY A 13 -0.33 1.37 9.35
C GLY A 13 0.38 0.03 9.55
N ARG A 14 -0.38 -0.99 9.93
CA ARG A 14 0.13 -2.36 10.09
C ARG A 14 -0.79 -3.36 9.43
N CYS A 15 -0.19 -4.46 8.99
CA CYS A 15 -0.90 -5.69 8.66
C CYS A 15 -0.76 -6.60 9.88
N VAL A 16 -1.88 -7.01 10.45
CA VAL A 16 -1.96 -7.93 11.58
C VAL A 16 -2.47 -9.25 11.03
N LEU A 17 -1.72 -10.32 11.29
CA LEU A 17 -2.09 -11.70 11.01
C LEU A 17 -2.56 -12.29 12.34
N ASP A 18 -3.86 -12.51 12.44
CA ASP A 18 -4.50 -13.05 13.63
C ASP A 18 -4.87 -14.51 13.37
N ASN A 19 -4.13 -15.43 14.01
CA ASN A 19 -4.32 -16.87 13.88
C ASN A 19 -5.61 -17.36 14.54
N GLU A 20 -6.05 -16.73 15.63
CA GLU A 20 -7.26 -17.13 16.34
C GLU A 20 -8.51 -16.69 15.60
N ALA A 21 -8.51 -15.44 15.10
CA ALA A 21 -9.61 -14.95 14.27
C ALA A 21 -9.57 -15.53 12.85
N GLY A 22 -8.42 -16.06 12.42
CA GLY A 22 -8.20 -16.50 11.04
C GLY A 22 -8.31 -15.34 10.05
N GLU A 23 -7.89 -14.13 10.42
CA GLU A 23 -8.06 -12.92 9.61
C GLU A 23 -6.75 -12.15 9.39
N LEU A 24 -6.55 -11.70 8.16
CA LEU A 24 -5.61 -10.64 7.80
C LEU A 24 -6.30 -9.29 7.97
N ARG A 25 -5.80 -8.49 8.92
CA ARG A 25 -6.33 -7.15 9.23
C ARG A 25 -5.38 -6.04 8.81
N LEU A 26 -5.88 -5.12 8.00
CA LEU A 26 -5.15 -3.94 7.54
C LEU A 26 -5.62 -2.71 8.30
N THR A 27 -4.77 -2.17 9.17
CA THR A 27 -4.99 -0.89 9.82
C THR A 27 -4.34 0.23 9.00
N SER A 28 -5.03 1.36 8.84
CA SER A 28 -4.48 2.52 8.14
C SER A 28 -4.80 3.82 8.88
N SER A 29 -3.80 4.68 9.01
CA SER A 29 -3.93 6.00 9.64
C SER A 29 -3.10 7.03 8.88
N TRP A 30 -3.77 8.10 8.44
CA TRP A 30 -3.13 9.23 7.74
C TRP A 30 -2.18 10.02 8.65
N ARG A 31 -2.57 10.27 9.91
CA ARG A 31 -1.70 10.95 10.88
C ARG A 31 -0.43 10.14 11.15
N GLY A 32 -0.57 8.82 11.29
CA GLY A 32 0.55 7.92 11.46
C GLY A 32 1.48 7.89 10.24
N GLN A 33 0.95 8.07 9.03
CA GLN A 33 1.75 8.14 7.80
C GLN A 33 2.67 9.36 7.79
N PHE A 34 2.18 10.56 8.13
CA PHE A 34 3.00 11.78 8.16
C PHE A 34 4.10 11.72 9.21
N ARG A 35 3.77 11.28 10.42
CA ARG A 35 4.75 11.08 11.50
C ARG A 35 5.88 10.15 11.07
N ARG A 36 5.57 9.06 10.35
CA ARG A 36 6.57 8.12 9.84
C ARG A 36 7.47 8.67 8.74
N TYR A 37 6.97 9.58 7.90
CA TYR A 37 7.83 10.27 6.94
C TYR A 37 8.84 11.14 7.64
N TYR A 38 8.40 11.88 8.65
CA TYR A 38 9.27 12.71 9.47
C TYR A 38 10.32 11.87 10.22
N GLU A 39 9.91 10.78 10.88
CA GLU A 39 10.80 9.92 11.65
C GLU A 39 11.75 9.09 10.75
N GLY A 40 11.27 8.57 9.61
CA GLY A 40 12.02 7.62 8.79
C GLY A 40 12.95 8.23 7.74
N ASN A 41 12.68 9.45 7.29
CA ASN A 41 13.62 10.21 6.46
C ASN A 41 13.23 11.70 6.38
N THR A 42 13.87 12.54 7.21
CA THR A 42 13.63 13.98 7.26
C THR A 42 13.82 14.66 5.89
N LEU A 43 14.77 14.23 5.06
CA LEU A 43 14.98 14.81 3.73
C LEU A 43 13.79 14.54 2.79
N VAL A 44 13.25 13.33 2.82
CA VAL A 44 12.04 12.99 2.04
C VAL A 44 10.84 13.79 2.55
N PHE A 45 10.71 13.97 3.85
CA PHE A 45 9.65 14.79 4.44
C PHE A 45 9.76 16.26 4.01
N VAL A 46 10.93 16.88 4.15
CA VAL A 46 11.18 18.27 3.73
C VAL A 46 10.93 18.44 2.24
N GLY A 47 11.46 17.53 1.41
CA GLY A 47 11.21 17.55 -0.04
C GLY A 47 9.73 17.47 -0.38
N MET A 48 8.97 16.60 0.29
CA MET A 48 7.52 16.50 0.12
C MET A 48 6.80 17.81 0.50
N VAL A 49 7.18 18.44 1.62
CA VAL A 49 6.60 19.71 2.06
C VAL A 49 6.90 20.83 1.06
N LEU A 50 8.14 20.91 0.56
CA LEU A 50 8.54 21.91 -0.44
C LEU A 50 7.76 21.75 -1.75
N VAL A 51 7.64 20.52 -2.27
CA VAL A 51 6.88 20.26 -3.50
C VAL A 51 5.40 20.61 -3.32
N LEU A 52 4.78 20.18 -2.21
CA LEU A 52 3.38 20.48 -1.93
C LEU A 52 3.13 21.97 -1.71
N GLY A 53 4.06 22.66 -1.06
CA GLY A 53 4.00 24.12 -0.82
C GLY A 53 4.22 24.94 -2.10
N TYR A 54 5.03 24.45 -3.04
CA TYR A 54 5.30 25.13 -4.31
C TYR A 54 4.20 24.92 -5.35
N LEU A 55 3.49 23.79 -5.31
CA LEU A 55 2.39 23.47 -6.22
C LEU A 55 1.36 24.62 -6.40
N PRO A 56 0.80 25.25 -5.34
CA PRO A 56 -0.14 26.35 -5.51
C PRO A 56 0.45 27.58 -6.21
N VAL A 57 1.74 27.88 -6.00
CA VAL A 57 2.42 29.00 -6.67
C VAL A 57 2.45 28.79 -8.19
N VAL A 58 2.76 27.55 -8.61
CA VAL A 58 2.74 27.16 -10.04
C VAL A 58 1.33 27.23 -10.60
N LEU A 59 0.34 26.72 -9.87
CA LEU A 59 -1.06 26.70 -10.29
C LEU A 59 -1.64 28.11 -10.48
N ILE A 60 -1.28 29.07 -9.63
CA ILE A 60 -1.72 30.46 -9.75
C ILE A 60 -1.08 31.16 -10.95
N SER A 61 0.14 30.74 -11.33
CA SER A 61 0.89 31.31 -12.45
C SER A 61 0.47 30.75 -13.82
N LEU A 62 -0.38 29.72 -13.85
CA LEU A 62 -0.83 29.04 -15.07
C LEU A 62 -2.08 29.70 -15.67
N GLU A 63 -2.15 29.74 -17.00
CA GLU A 63 -3.35 30.18 -17.71
C GLU A 63 -4.55 29.27 -17.43
N ARG A 64 -5.76 29.84 -17.38
CA ARG A 64 -7.01 29.09 -17.13
C ARG A 64 -7.20 27.93 -18.10
N ARG A 65 -6.85 28.11 -19.38
CA ARG A 65 -6.98 27.04 -20.40
C ARG A 65 -6.07 25.86 -20.08
N THR A 66 -4.82 26.12 -19.70
CA THR A 66 -3.85 25.10 -19.32
C THR A 66 -4.28 24.37 -18.04
N LEU A 67 -4.83 25.09 -17.06
CA LEU A 67 -5.41 24.50 -15.85
C LEU A 67 -6.58 23.56 -16.18
N LEU A 68 -7.50 23.98 -17.06
CA LEU A 68 -8.65 23.14 -17.45
C LEU A 68 -8.23 21.88 -18.21
N VAL A 69 -7.28 22.01 -19.14
CA VAL A 69 -6.72 20.85 -19.87
C VAL A 69 -6.01 19.90 -18.91
N GLY A 70 -5.16 20.43 -18.01
CA GLY A 70 -4.47 19.66 -17.00
C GLY A 70 -5.42 18.94 -16.05
N LEU A 71 -6.48 19.62 -15.60
CA LEU A 71 -7.53 19.03 -14.76
C LEU A 71 -8.29 17.93 -15.50
N GLY A 72 -8.66 18.15 -16.75
CA GLY A 72 -9.32 17.16 -17.60
C GLY A 72 -8.46 15.90 -17.76
N LEU A 73 -7.18 16.06 -18.07
CA LEU A 73 -6.23 14.95 -18.18
C LEU A 73 -6.08 14.19 -16.85
N LEU A 74 -5.96 14.92 -15.74
CA LEU A 74 -5.88 14.33 -14.40
C LEU A 74 -7.12 13.50 -14.07
N LEU A 75 -8.31 14.01 -14.38
CA LEU A 75 -9.57 13.29 -14.16
C LEU A 75 -9.64 12.01 -14.99
N VAL A 76 -9.25 12.06 -16.26
CA VAL A 76 -9.19 10.87 -17.13
C VAL A 76 -8.24 9.82 -16.55
N LEU A 77 -7.06 10.22 -16.09
CA LEU A 77 -6.11 9.30 -15.47
C LEU A 77 -6.64 8.70 -14.15
N LEU A 78 -7.29 9.50 -13.31
CA LEU A 78 -7.84 9.05 -12.04
C LEU A 78 -9.01 8.07 -12.24
N VAL A 79 -9.95 8.41 -13.12
CA VAL A 79 -11.11 7.58 -13.43
C VAL A 79 -10.67 6.30 -14.16
N GLY A 80 -9.80 6.42 -15.17
CA GLY A 80 -9.26 5.28 -15.90
C GLY A 80 -8.49 4.32 -14.98
N GLY A 81 -7.67 4.86 -14.08
CA GLY A 81 -6.96 4.06 -13.07
C GLY A 81 -7.90 3.36 -12.08
N ARG A 82 -8.95 4.06 -11.60
CA ARG A 82 -9.98 3.47 -10.73
C ARG A 82 -10.75 2.34 -11.43
N LEU A 83 -11.17 2.57 -12.67
CA LEU A 83 -11.91 1.58 -13.45
C LEU A 83 -11.04 0.36 -13.77
N SER A 84 -9.78 0.58 -14.18
CA SER A 84 -8.81 -0.49 -14.41
C SER A 84 -8.62 -1.37 -13.17
N ASN A 85 -8.47 -0.75 -12.00
CA ASN A 85 -8.36 -1.48 -10.73
C ASN A 85 -9.64 -2.27 -10.41
N TYR A 86 -10.82 -1.68 -10.64
CA TYR A 86 -12.09 -2.35 -10.42
C TYR A 86 -12.25 -3.58 -11.31
N VAL A 87 -11.96 -3.45 -12.61
CA VAL A 87 -12.02 -4.56 -13.58
C VAL A 87 -11.01 -5.67 -13.25
N ARG A 88 -9.85 -5.30 -12.70
CA ARG A 88 -8.82 -6.26 -12.23
C ARG A 88 -9.15 -6.88 -10.86
N GLY A 89 -10.32 -6.60 -10.30
CA GLY A 89 -10.77 -7.17 -9.02
C GLY A 89 -10.10 -6.58 -7.79
N PHE A 90 -9.43 -5.43 -7.89
CA PHE A 90 -8.77 -4.82 -6.74
C PHE A 90 -9.76 -4.16 -5.79
N THR A 91 -9.67 -4.50 -4.50
CA THR A 91 -10.57 -4.01 -3.46
C THR A 91 -9.87 -3.13 -2.44
N SER A 92 -10.70 -2.49 -1.62
CA SER A 92 -10.30 -1.78 -0.40
C SER A 92 -10.60 -2.56 0.88
N ALA A 93 -10.67 -3.89 0.83
CA ALA A 93 -10.96 -4.72 2.00
C ALA A 93 -9.94 -4.46 3.13
N HIS A 94 -10.45 -4.35 4.35
CA HIS A 94 -9.65 -4.15 5.57
C HIS A 94 -9.49 -5.43 6.39
N ARG A 95 -10.36 -6.41 6.15
CA ARG A 95 -10.33 -7.74 6.76
C ARG A 95 -10.45 -8.75 5.63
N ILE A 96 -9.56 -9.73 5.61
CA ILE A 96 -9.54 -10.82 4.63
C ILE A 96 -9.34 -12.10 5.44
N PRO A 97 -10.28 -13.06 5.41
CA PRO A 97 -10.10 -14.36 6.05
C PRO A 97 -8.88 -15.09 5.47
N LEU A 98 -8.04 -15.69 6.31
CA LEU A 98 -6.79 -16.35 5.90
C LEU A 98 -7.06 -17.59 5.05
N ASP A 99 -8.10 -18.35 5.38
CA ASP A 99 -8.59 -19.50 4.62
C ASP A 99 -9.09 -19.12 3.21
N SER A 100 -9.49 -17.86 3.00
CA SER A 100 -9.90 -17.35 1.70
C SER A 100 -8.73 -16.95 0.79
N VAL A 101 -7.51 -16.88 1.32
CA VAL A 101 -6.32 -16.45 0.56
C VAL A 101 -5.92 -17.53 -0.45
N VAL A 102 -5.92 -17.14 -1.73
CA VAL A 102 -5.59 -18.02 -2.85
C VAL A 102 -4.11 -17.93 -3.22
N ALA A 103 -3.56 -16.72 -3.21
CA ALA A 103 -2.17 -16.46 -3.57
C ALA A 103 -1.70 -15.12 -2.98
N ILE A 104 -0.41 -15.03 -2.68
CA ILE A 104 0.26 -13.80 -2.30
C ILE A 104 1.44 -13.61 -3.25
N GLU A 105 1.34 -12.59 -4.12
CA GLU A 105 2.41 -12.23 -5.05
C GLU A 105 3.32 -11.16 -4.39
N PRO A 106 4.58 -11.48 -4.08
CA PRO A 106 5.55 -10.51 -3.57
C PRO A 106 6.10 -9.64 -4.71
N ILE A 107 5.93 -8.32 -4.61
CA ILE A 107 6.49 -7.36 -5.57
C ILE A 107 7.45 -6.44 -4.83
N GLU A 108 8.74 -6.61 -5.08
CA GLU A 108 9.81 -5.82 -4.46
C GLU A 108 9.76 -4.32 -4.78
N GLY A 109 9.16 -3.98 -5.91
CA GLY A 109 9.15 -2.62 -6.42
C GLY A 109 10.48 -2.21 -7.04
N SER A 110 10.68 -0.90 -7.19
CA SER A 110 11.82 -0.27 -7.84
C SER A 110 12.21 0.95 -7.00
N PRO A 111 13.27 1.71 -7.34
CA PRO A 111 13.54 2.98 -6.68
C PRO A 111 12.32 3.91 -6.67
N VAL A 112 11.49 3.88 -7.72
CA VAL A 112 10.32 4.75 -7.85
C VAL A 112 9.05 4.12 -7.25
N THR A 113 8.89 2.80 -7.37
CA THR A 113 7.68 2.09 -6.94
C THR A 113 7.93 1.33 -5.65
N ARG A 114 7.04 1.48 -4.67
CA ARG A 114 7.20 0.82 -3.36
C ARG A 114 7.05 -0.70 -3.45
N PRO A 115 7.76 -1.45 -2.60
CA PRO A 115 7.45 -2.85 -2.37
C PRO A 115 5.99 -3.03 -1.91
N ARG A 116 5.39 -4.14 -2.30
CA ARG A 116 3.99 -4.48 -2.01
C ARG A 116 3.75 -5.97 -2.17
N PHE A 117 2.74 -6.48 -1.48
CA PHE A 117 2.17 -7.79 -1.77
C PHE A 117 0.81 -7.62 -2.45
N VAL A 118 0.52 -8.47 -3.43
CA VAL A 118 -0.83 -8.62 -3.98
C VAL A 118 -1.44 -9.86 -3.36
N VAL A 119 -2.38 -9.65 -2.43
CA VAL A 119 -3.13 -10.73 -1.80
C VAL A 119 -4.35 -11.00 -2.66
N SER A 120 -4.37 -12.16 -3.32
CA SER A 120 -5.52 -12.68 -4.04
C SER A 120 -6.34 -13.55 -3.09
N TYR A 121 -7.63 -13.28 -2.99
CA TYR A 121 -8.53 -13.98 -2.05
C TYR A 121 -9.90 -14.23 -2.69
N SER A 122 -10.56 -15.31 -2.29
CA SER A 122 -11.90 -15.66 -2.77
C SER A 122 -12.97 -15.01 -1.90
N GLU A 123 -13.88 -14.25 -2.51
CA GLU A 123 -15.02 -13.68 -1.81
C GLU A 123 -16.27 -13.85 -2.68
N ALA A 124 -17.28 -14.53 -2.12
CA ALA A 124 -18.54 -14.85 -2.82
C ALA A 124 -18.33 -15.52 -4.20
N GLY A 125 -17.38 -16.45 -4.29
CA GLY A 125 -17.09 -17.19 -5.53
C GLY A 125 -16.30 -16.40 -6.59
N THR A 126 -15.84 -15.18 -6.26
CA THR A 126 -14.99 -14.37 -7.15
C THR A 126 -13.62 -14.14 -6.53
N VAL A 127 -12.57 -14.27 -7.33
CA VAL A 127 -11.20 -13.93 -6.89
C VAL A 127 -11.03 -12.41 -6.94
N LYS A 128 -10.78 -11.84 -5.77
CA LYS A 128 -10.49 -10.42 -5.57
C LYS A 128 -9.04 -10.23 -5.17
N ARG A 129 -8.55 -9.01 -5.31
CA ARG A 129 -7.13 -8.68 -5.08
C ARG A 129 -7.01 -7.50 -4.12
N ARG A 130 -6.00 -7.54 -3.26
CA ARG A 130 -5.70 -6.45 -2.32
C ARG A 130 -4.21 -6.15 -2.30
N TYR A 131 -3.87 -4.87 -2.48
CA TYR A 131 -2.51 -4.41 -2.27
C TYR A 131 -2.23 -4.23 -0.77
N VAL A 132 -1.22 -4.94 -0.28
CA VAL A 132 -0.56 -4.66 1.00
C VAL A 132 0.73 -3.91 0.69
N MET A 133 0.62 -2.58 0.64
CA MET A 133 1.75 -1.70 0.32
C MET A 133 2.68 -1.58 1.53
N LEU A 134 3.96 -1.86 1.33
CA LEU A 134 4.97 -1.68 2.37
C LEU A 134 5.48 -0.22 2.41
N PRO A 135 6.20 0.16 3.47
CA PRO A 135 6.93 1.43 3.51
C PRO A 135 7.88 1.60 2.32
N SER A 136 8.24 2.84 2.02
CA SER A 136 9.11 3.15 0.88
C SER A 136 10.55 2.75 1.19
N ARG A 137 11.29 2.17 0.23
CA ARG A 137 12.71 1.79 0.40
C ARG A 137 13.62 2.92 0.90
N TYR A 138 13.25 4.18 0.62
CA TYR A 138 13.96 5.38 1.10
C TYR A 138 13.78 5.71 2.58
N LEU A 139 12.97 4.95 3.33
CA LEU A 139 12.90 5.07 4.77
C LEU A 139 13.98 4.17 5.39
N SER A 140 14.65 4.65 6.42
CA SER A 140 15.85 4.03 7.03
C SER A 140 15.65 2.61 7.58
N TYR A 141 14.41 2.11 7.63
CA TYR A 141 14.04 0.84 8.28
C TYR A 141 13.56 -0.26 7.31
N THR A 142 13.72 -0.11 5.99
CA THR A 142 12.87 -0.84 5.02
C THR A 142 13.50 -2.07 4.35
N GLY A 143 14.84 -2.23 4.40
CA GLY A 143 15.53 -3.32 3.70
C GLY A 143 15.10 -4.71 4.19
N GLU A 144 14.93 -4.84 5.50
CA GLU A 144 14.60 -6.12 6.16
C GLU A 144 13.09 -6.36 6.24
N GLU A 145 12.26 -5.31 6.30
CA GLU A 145 10.80 -5.41 6.47
C GLU A 145 10.10 -6.18 5.34
N PHE A 146 10.61 -6.14 4.09
CA PHE A 146 10.04 -6.92 2.98
C PHE A 146 10.27 -8.42 3.17
N GLY A 147 11.49 -8.80 3.55
CA GLY A 147 11.87 -10.19 3.80
C GLY A 147 11.16 -10.73 5.03
N GLU A 148 11.10 -9.95 6.12
CA GLU A 148 10.39 -10.31 7.34
C GLU A 148 8.88 -10.52 7.08
N ALA A 149 8.22 -9.60 6.36
CA ALA A 149 6.81 -9.76 6.00
C ALA A 149 6.56 -11.01 5.12
N LYS A 150 7.49 -11.31 4.20
CA LYS A 150 7.43 -12.53 3.38
C LYS A 150 7.56 -13.80 4.23
N SER A 151 8.48 -13.80 5.20
CA SER A 151 8.66 -14.90 6.14
C SER A 151 7.45 -15.08 7.05
N LEU A 152 6.83 -13.99 7.51
CA LEU A 152 5.60 -14.05 8.31
C LEU A 152 4.45 -14.70 7.54
N PHE A 153 4.23 -14.32 6.27
CA PHE A 153 3.19 -14.98 5.48
C PHE A 153 3.44 -16.48 5.30
N ARG A 154 4.70 -16.88 5.10
CA ARG A 154 5.07 -18.30 4.98
C ARG A 154 4.91 -19.06 6.30
N GLY A 155 5.21 -18.44 7.43
CA GLY A 155 5.01 -19.02 8.75
C GLY A 155 3.54 -19.27 9.12
N HIS A 156 2.61 -18.64 8.38
CA HIS A 156 1.16 -18.82 8.49
C HIS A 156 0.61 -19.76 7.39
N ASP A 157 1.48 -20.54 6.73
CA ASP A 157 1.15 -21.46 5.64
C ASP A 157 0.41 -20.81 4.45
N LEU A 158 0.57 -19.49 4.27
CA LEU A 158 -0.06 -18.78 3.16
C LEU A 158 0.69 -19.02 1.84
N PRO A 159 -0.04 -19.11 0.71
CA PRO A 159 0.54 -19.42 -0.60
C PRO A 159 1.31 -18.22 -1.17
N VAL A 160 2.58 -18.06 -0.77
CA VAL A 160 3.46 -16.99 -1.24
C VAL A 160 4.26 -17.43 -2.46
N GLU A 161 4.11 -16.73 -3.58
CA GLU A 161 4.84 -17.02 -4.81
C GLU A 161 6.37 -16.75 -4.66
N PRO A 162 7.22 -17.46 -5.42
CA PRO A 162 8.61 -17.08 -5.56
C PRO A 162 8.70 -15.69 -6.22
N SER A 163 9.47 -14.80 -5.59
CA SER A 163 9.74 -13.43 -6.08
C SER A 163 10.90 -13.44 -7.07
#